data_AF-A0A316TFJ9-F1
#
_entry.id   AF-A0A316TFJ9-F1
#
_cell.length_a   1.000
_cell.length_b   1.000
_cell.length_c   1.000
_cell.angle_alpha   90.00
_cell.angle_beta   90.00
_cell.angle_gamma   90.00
#
_symmetry.space_group_name_H-M   'P 1'
#
loop_
_entity.id
_entity.type
_entity.pdbx_description
1 polymer ?
#
loop_
_entity_poly.entity_id
_entity_poly.type
_entity_poly.pdbx_seq_one_letter_code
_entity_poly.pdbx_strand_id
1 'polypeptide(L)'
;MPQPPPSSRPGVAVGAFALVALLVALAAAGVWWVQQDGDPSYSGASDAPESPPASASDPSGATTAGSADTAAADDRRVVVISVDGLGSLWVSRRATPGIADLLAQGAGTLNARTEVEKTVTLPNHTGMVTGDRVDPVQGGHGVTWNSTSTRSVALGTQSVFSVVDAAGGTSAVYAGKQKFEMWGRAWPGTIDPLEIDDQASLVTDTVEDLRAGAHDLVFLHLAGPDNAGHEHGWGSPAYLDAVRTADADVDRVVSAVADDPALAEEVVVIVTADHGGVPGTTTHSDATQPENFTIPFVVWGAGVTPGDLYDLNPDYRDPGSSQPSYDGPQPVRNGDVANLVTDLLGLDPVPGSLFDTGHDLDVE
;
A
#
# COMPACT_ATOMS: atom_id res chain seq x y z
N MET A 1 -49.61 53.36 32.12
CA MET A 1 -50.12 52.43 33.16
C MET A 1 -51.40 51.78 32.63
N PRO A 2 -51.76 50.53 32.95
CA PRO A 2 -50.98 49.32 33.26
C PRO A 2 -51.53 48.04 32.53
N GLN A 3 -50.83 46.91 32.70
CA GLN A 3 -51.17 45.53 32.27
C GLN A 3 -52.33 44.91 33.10
N PRO A 4 -52.93 43.76 32.71
CA PRO A 4 -52.40 42.46 33.16
C PRO A 4 -52.50 41.26 32.17
N PRO A 5 -51.76 40.15 32.42
CA PRO A 5 -51.78 38.85 31.71
C PRO A 5 -52.72 37.86 32.45
N PRO A 6 -52.59 36.51 32.45
CA PRO A 6 -51.92 35.51 31.59
C PRO A 6 -52.87 34.33 31.19
N SER A 7 -52.41 33.35 30.41
CA SER A 7 -52.65 31.93 30.74
C SER A 7 -51.68 31.02 29.99
N SER A 8 -51.45 29.85 30.56
CA SER A 8 -50.15 29.21 30.64
C SER A 8 -50.29 27.69 30.57
N ARG A 9 -49.32 27.04 29.90
CA ARG A 9 -48.82 25.63 30.06
C ARG A 9 -49.71 24.49 29.54
N PRO A 10 -49.18 23.24 29.41
CA PRO A 10 -47.81 22.74 29.13
C PRO A 10 -47.83 21.89 27.81
N GLY A 11 -46.77 21.43 27.15
CA GLY A 11 -45.49 20.88 27.59
C GLY A 11 -45.59 19.36 27.78
N VAL A 12 -45.30 18.53 26.77
CA VAL A 12 -44.64 17.20 26.87
C VAL A 12 -43.98 16.88 25.53
N ALA A 13 -42.70 16.51 25.60
CA ALA A 13 -41.87 16.01 24.51
C ALA A 13 -41.62 14.50 24.66
N VAL A 14 -40.99 13.95 23.61
CA VAL A 14 -40.19 12.70 23.54
C VAL A 14 -40.95 11.41 23.22
N GLY A 15 -40.46 10.69 22.20
CA GLY A 15 -40.80 9.27 22.02
C GLY A 15 -40.42 8.63 20.68
N ALA A 16 -39.12 8.50 20.43
CA ALA A 16 -38.40 7.47 19.66
C ALA A 16 -39.08 6.60 18.56
N PHE A 17 -38.35 6.52 17.44
CA PHE A 17 -38.39 5.47 16.41
C PHE A 17 -38.21 4.05 16.98
N ALA A 18 -38.99 3.10 16.47
CA ALA A 18 -38.63 1.69 16.39
C ALA A 18 -39.37 1.04 15.20
N LEU A 19 -38.64 0.84 14.10
CA LEU A 19 -39.08 0.03 12.95
C LEU A 19 -38.56 -1.39 13.19
N VAL A 20 -39.45 -2.33 13.48
CA VAL A 20 -39.10 -3.76 13.62
C VAL A 20 -39.31 -4.45 12.28
N ALA A 21 -38.23 -5.05 11.79
CA ALA A 21 -38.15 -5.84 10.58
C ALA A 21 -38.88 -7.19 10.73
N LEU A 22 -39.54 -7.63 9.66
CA LEU A 22 -40.09 -8.98 9.50
C LEU A 22 -39.70 -9.51 8.11
N LEU A 23 -38.68 -10.36 8.02
CA LEU A 23 -38.48 -11.25 6.88
C LEU A 23 -38.08 -12.63 7.36
N VAL A 24 -38.92 -13.60 7.00
CA VAL A 24 -38.86 -15.02 7.34
C VAL A 24 -37.92 -15.74 6.38
N ALA A 25 -37.08 -16.59 6.95
CA ALA A 25 -36.15 -17.46 6.25
C ALA A 25 -36.86 -18.58 5.47
N LEU A 26 -36.33 -18.90 4.29
CA LEU A 26 -36.59 -20.17 3.60
C LEU A 26 -35.24 -20.86 3.33
N ALA A 27 -34.99 -21.94 4.06
CA ALA A 27 -34.04 -22.97 3.68
C ALA A 27 -34.67 -24.33 4.05
N ALA A 28 -34.89 -25.16 3.04
CA ALA A 28 -35.21 -26.57 3.21
C ALA A 28 -34.23 -27.37 2.34
N ALA A 29 -33.57 -28.33 2.99
CA ALA A 29 -32.52 -29.15 2.45
C ALA A 29 -33.03 -30.49 1.92
N GLY A 30 -32.28 -31.06 0.96
CA GLY A 30 -32.03 -32.51 0.84
C GLY A 30 -32.96 -33.32 -0.09
N VAL A 31 -32.60 -34.46 -0.66
CA VAL A 31 -31.41 -35.35 -0.68
C VAL A 31 -31.63 -36.38 -1.85
N TRP A 32 -30.59 -37.17 -2.22
CA TRP A 32 -30.55 -38.50 -2.91
C TRP A 32 -30.35 -38.49 -4.44
N TRP A 33 -29.55 -39.34 -5.12
CA TRP A 33 -28.56 -40.43 -4.85
C TRP A 33 -27.84 -40.67 -6.22
N VAL A 34 -26.61 -41.20 -6.39
CA VAL A 34 -26.27 -42.63 -6.59
C VAL A 34 -24.76 -42.75 -6.91
N GLN A 35 -24.13 -43.77 -6.31
CA GLN A 35 -22.78 -44.32 -6.58
C GLN A 35 -22.52 -44.72 -8.03
N GLN A 36 -21.23 -44.70 -8.45
CA GLN A 36 -20.66 -45.90 -9.06
C GLN A 36 -19.12 -45.92 -8.97
N ASP A 37 -18.65 -47.13 -8.69
CA ASP A 37 -17.30 -47.56 -8.36
C ASP A 37 -16.32 -47.48 -9.54
N GLY A 38 -15.01 -47.53 -9.22
CA GLY A 38 -14.01 -48.08 -10.14
C GLY A 38 -12.61 -47.50 -10.00
N ASP A 39 -11.80 -48.10 -9.14
CA ASP A 39 -10.34 -48.19 -9.33
C ASP A 39 -10.02 -49.66 -9.67
N PRO A 40 -9.18 -49.95 -10.66
CA PRO A 40 -7.88 -50.49 -10.29
C PRO A 40 -6.70 -50.09 -11.19
N SER A 41 -5.60 -49.75 -10.52
CA SER A 41 -4.20 -50.20 -10.74
C SER A 41 -3.80 -50.82 -12.09
N TYR A 42 -2.68 -50.30 -12.63
CA TYR A 42 -1.76 -51.10 -13.46
C TYR A 42 -0.30 -50.82 -13.05
N SER A 43 0.47 -51.90 -12.96
CA SER A 43 1.87 -51.99 -12.59
C SER A 43 2.72 -52.47 -13.79
N GLY A 44 4.02 -52.19 -13.75
CA GLY A 44 5.08 -52.77 -14.62
C GLY A 44 5.86 -51.67 -15.36
N ALA A 45 7.05 -51.22 -14.96
CA ALA A 45 8.35 -51.86 -14.70
C ALA A 45 9.20 -52.11 -15.96
N SER A 46 10.52 -51.91 -15.79
CA SER A 46 11.70 -52.23 -16.64
C SER A 46 11.97 -51.30 -17.84
N ASP A 47 13.20 -50.89 -18.17
CA ASP A 47 14.54 -51.11 -17.63
C ASP A 47 15.49 -50.03 -18.21
N ALA A 48 16.49 -49.63 -17.42
CA ALA A 48 17.69 -48.92 -17.89
C ALA A 48 18.62 -49.87 -18.68
N PRO A 49 19.71 -49.36 -19.29
CA PRO A 49 20.97 -49.46 -18.54
C PRO A 49 21.94 -48.28 -18.67
N GLU A 50 22.79 -48.20 -17.65
CA GLU A 50 23.92 -47.30 -17.41
C GLU A 50 25.17 -47.55 -18.29
N SER A 51 25.84 -46.43 -18.67
CA SER A 51 27.28 -46.03 -18.48
C SER A 51 28.45 -46.99 -18.91
N PRO A 52 29.78 -46.67 -18.81
CA PRO A 52 30.56 -45.45 -18.43
C PRO A 52 31.84 -45.23 -19.35
N PRO A 53 33.05 -44.78 -18.89
CA PRO A 53 33.55 -43.41 -18.55
C PRO A 53 34.91 -43.01 -19.20
N ALA A 54 35.41 -41.77 -18.96
CA ALA A 54 36.85 -41.38 -18.79
C ALA A 54 36.96 -39.83 -18.62
N SER A 55 37.38 -39.24 -17.50
CA SER A 55 38.73 -39.06 -16.90
C SER A 55 39.51 -37.81 -17.33
N ALA A 56 39.58 -36.84 -16.38
CA ALA A 56 40.68 -35.98 -15.92
C ALA A 56 41.35 -34.94 -16.85
N SER A 57 41.36 -33.67 -16.39
CA SER A 57 42.60 -32.92 -16.05
C SER A 57 42.31 -31.49 -15.56
N ASP A 58 42.84 -31.15 -14.39
CA ASP A 58 43.09 -29.77 -13.89
C ASP A 58 44.41 -29.24 -14.51
N PRO A 59 44.59 -27.92 -14.73
CA PRO A 59 45.27 -27.13 -13.70
C PRO A 59 44.88 -25.63 -13.56
N SER A 60 44.92 -25.17 -12.31
CA SER A 60 45.29 -23.84 -11.75
C SER A 60 45.71 -22.69 -12.71
N GLY A 61 45.17 -21.48 -12.46
CA GLY A 61 45.79 -20.22 -12.88
C GLY A 61 44.87 -19.00 -12.88
N ALA A 62 44.98 -18.19 -11.81
CA ALA A 62 44.37 -16.89 -11.53
C ALA A 62 44.01 -15.95 -12.71
N THR A 63 42.88 -15.24 -12.58
CA THR A 63 42.84 -13.79 -12.32
C THR A 63 41.43 -13.35 -11.96
N THR A 64 41.28 -12.80 -10.76
CA THR A 64 40.16 -11.99 -10.30
C THR A 64 39.99 -10.76 -11.19
N ALA A 65 38.88 -10.69 -11.92
CA ALA A 65 38.33 -9.42 -12.39
C ALA A 65 37.15 -9.11 -11.47
N GLY A 66 37.28 -8.01 -10.73
CA GLY A 66 36.40 -7.63 -9.64
C GLY A 66 34.98 -7.36 -10.10
N SER A 67 34.05 -7.81 -9.25
CA SER A 67 32.73 -7.24 -9.13
C SER A 67 32.83 -5.73 -8.94
N ALA A 68 32.07 -4.98 -9.72
CA ALA A 68 31.81 -3.57 -9.51
C ALA A 68 30.32 -3.24 -9.70
N ASP A 69 29.43 -4.23 -9.57
CA ASP A 69 27.98 -4.04 -9.82
C ASP A 69 27.09 -4.79 -8.82
N THR A 70 27.65 -5.26 -7.70
CA THR A 70 26.88 -5.89 -6.62
C THR A 70 27.07 -5.18 -5.28
N ALA A 71 27.67 -3.99 -5.27
CA ALA A 71 27.91 -3.24 -4.03
C ALA A 71 26.75 -2.30 -3.65
N ALA A 72 25.76 -2.10 -4.54
CA ALA A 72 24.65 -1.18 -4.30
C ALA A 72 23.45 -1.81 -3.56
N ALA A 73 23.48 -3.13 -3.30
CA ALA A 73 22.37 -3.85 -2.67
C ALA A 73 22.50 -3.97 -1.14
N ASP A 74 23.72 -3.95 -0.58
CA ASP A 74 23.92 -4.22 0.86
C ASP A 74 23.50 -3.05 1.79
N ASP A 75 23.36 -1.83 1.27
CA ASP A 75 23.07 -0.62 2.06
C ASP A 75 21.81 0.14 1.58
N ARG A 76 20.94 -0.49 0.76
CA ARG A 76 19.75 0.18 0.23
C ARG A 76 18.73 0.44 1.34
N ARG A 77 18.13 1.64 1.33
CA ARG A 77 17.04 2.01 2.23
C ARG A 77 15.85 2.53 1.45
N VAL A 78 14.64 2.30 1.96
CA VAL A 78 13.40 2.69 1.29
C VAL A 78 12.54 3.55 2.21
N VAL A 79 12.06 4.67 1.69
CA VAL A 79 11.01 5.48 2.34
C VAL A 79 9.75 5.46 1.51
N VAL A 80 8.66 4.98 2.10
CA VAL A 80 7.32 5.00 1.52
C VAL A 80 6.56 6.19 2.10
N ILE A 81 6.06 7.06 1.23
CA ILE A 81 5.22 8.19 1.60
C ILE A 81 3.81 7.97 1.01
N SER A 82 2.86 7.65 1.88
CA SER A 82 1.45 7.55 1.50
C SER A 82 0.72 8.86 1.82
N VAL A 83 0.18 9.50 0.80
CA VAL A 83 -0.60 10.74 0.92
C VAL A 83 -2.10 10.39 0.93
N ASP A 84 -2.69 10.33 2.12
CA ASP A 84 -4.07 9.87 2.32
C ASP A 84 -5.07 10.78 1.61
N GLY A 85 -5.89 10.19 0.74
CA GLY A 85 -6.88 10.94 -0.05
C GLY A 85 -6.33 11.73 -1.24
N LEU A 86 -5.10 11.49 -1.69
CA LEU A 86 -4.52 12.11 -2.89
C LEU A 86 -4.86 11.34 -4.17
N GLY A 87 -6.02 11.62 -4.77
CA GLY A 87 -6.37 11.10 -6.10
C GLY A 87 -5.58 11.78 -7.22
N SER A 88 -5.27 11.06 -8.30
CA SER A 88 -4.46 11.56 -9.43
C SER A 88 -5.02 12.83 -10.09
N LEU A 89 -6.33 13.05 -10.01
CA LEU A 89 -7.01 14.24 -10.50
C LEU A 89 -6.41 15.54 -9.92
N TRP A 90 -5.84 15.47 -8.72
CA TRP A 90 -5.31 16.61 -7.99
C TRP A 90 -3.81 16.81 -8.16
N VAL A 91 -3.13 15.90 -8.86
CA VAL A 91 -1.70 15.95 -9.11
C VAL A 91 -1.44 16.68 -10.43
N SER A 92 -0.66 17.76 -10.36
CA SER A 92 -0.22 18.49 -11.54
C SER A 92 1.00 19.36 -11.21
N ARG A 93 1.82 19.70 -12.21
CA ARG A 93 2.98 20.59 -12.03
C ARG A 93 2.64 21.93 -11.33
N ARG A 94 1.40 22.40 -11.45
CA ARG A 94 0.95 23.64 -10.79
C ARG A 94 0.50 23.43 -9.36
N ALA A 95 -0.18 22.32 -9.07
CA ALA A 95 -0.79 22.08 -7.76
C ALA A 95 0.17 21.37 -6.80
N THR A 96 0.98 20.46 -7.33
CA THR A 96 1.89 19.58 -6.62
C THR A 96 3.25 19.54 -7.35
N PRO A 97 3.99 20.66 -7.38
CA PRO A 97 5.27 20.73 -8.10
C PRO A 97 6.29 19.68 -7.64
N GLY A 98 6.36 19.35 -6.35
CA GLY A 98 7.29 18.35 -5.82
C GLY A 98 7.02 16.96 -6.40
N ILE A 99 5.78 16.49 -6.28
CA ILE A 99 5.35 15.19 -6.85
C ILE A 99 5.47 15.19 -8.38
N ALA A 100 5.18 16.32 -9.04
CA ALA A 100 5.35 16.43 -10.49
C ALA A 100 6.82 16.36 -10.93
N ASP A 101 7.74 16.85 -10.10
CA ASP A 101 9.18 16.73 -10.35
C ASP A 101 9.68 15.29 -10.11
N LEU A 102 9.09 14.57 -9.14
CA LEU A 102 9.33 13.12 -8.99
C LEU A 102 8.86 12.34 -10.22
N LEU A 103 7.64 12.59 -10.71
CA LEU A 103 7.10 11.94 -11.92
C LEU A 103 7.96 12.20 -13.17
N ALA A 104 8.67 13.33 -13.22
CA ALA A 104 9.54 13.67 -14.34
C ALA A 104 10.94 13.06 -14.24
N GLN A 105 11.38 12.69 -13.03
CA GLN A 105 12.75 12.27 -12.73
C GLN A 105 12.85 10.82 -12.23
N GLY A 106 11.72 10.16 -11.99
CA GLY A 106 11.64 8.78 -11.53
C GLY A 106 10.71 7.94 -12.40
N ALA A 107 10.45 6.71 -11.97
CA ALA A 107 9.50 5.80 -12.58
C ALA A 107 8.12 6.06 -11.98
N GLY A 108 7.14 6.51 -12.76
CA GLY A 108 5.84 6.82 -12.17
C GLY A 108 4.66 6.81 -13.14
N THR A 109 3.46 6.77 -12.57
CA THR A 109 2.21 6.91 -13.32
C THR A 109 1.18 7.66 -12.48
N LEU A 110 0.28 8.37 -13.17
CA LEU A 110 -0.93 8.92 -12.58
C LEU A 110 -2.13 7.99 -12.74
N ASN A 111 -1.93 6.77 -13.27
CA ASN A 111 -3.01 5.84 -13.55
C ASN A 111 -2.87 4.50 -12.80
N ALA A 112 -2.34 4.52 -11.58
CA ALA A 112 -2.35 3.37 -10.67
C ALA A 112 -3.73 3.19 -10.02
N ARG A 113 -3.94 2.05 -9.34
CA ARG A 113 -5.22 1.67 -8.72
C ARG A 113 -5.10 1.37 -7.25
N THR A 114 -6.17 1.67 -6.53
CA THR A 114 -6.41 1.09 -5.21
C THR A 114 -6.70 -0.40 -5.33
N GLU A 115 -6.88 -1.05 -4.19
CA GLU A 115 -7.55 -2.34 -4.13
C GLU A 115 -9.00 -2.25 -4.64
N VAL A 116 -9.53 -3.39 -5.11
CA VAL A 116 -10.81 -3.43 -5.83
C VAL A 116 -11.99 -3.35 -4.86
N GLU A 117 -11.88 -3.96 -3.68
CA GLU A 117 -12.98 -4.12 -2.73
C GLU A 117 -13.32 -2.82 -2.01
N LYS A 118 -12.32 -1.97 -1.79
CA LYS A 118 -12.44 -0.76 -0.96
C LYS A 118 -11.49 0.31 -1.45
N THR A 119 -11.94 1.54 -1.36
CA THR A 119 -11.15 2.78 -1.52
C THR A 119 -11.07 3.48 -0.17
N VAL A 120 -10.70 2.75 0.88
CA VAL A 120 -10.79 3.18 2.28
C VAL A 120 -9.43 3.03 2.94
N THR A 121 -9.08 3.99 3.80
CA THR A 121 -7.75 4.16 4.38
C THR A 121 -7.10 2.91 4.96
N LEU A 122 -7.59 2.43 6.11
CA LEU A 122 -6.91 1.32 6.79
C LEU A 122 -6.87 0.03 5.95
N PRO A 123 -7.94 -0.36 5.22
CA PRO A 123 -7.87 -1.49 4.29
C PRO A 123 -6.75 -1.36 3.26
N ASN A 124 -6.72 -0.27 2.48
CA ASN A 124 -5.74 -0.12 1.39
C ASN A 124 -4.31 0.04 1.90
N HIS A 125 -4.12 0.76 2.99
CA HIS A 125 -2.80 0.85 3.59
C HIS A 125 -2.34 -0.51 4.14
N THR A 126 -3.26 -1.35 4.64
CA THR A 126 -2.87 -2.72 4.99
C THR A 126 -2.44 -3.48 3.74
N GLY A 127 -3.15 -3.38 2.62
CA GLY A 127 -2.70 -3.98 1.36
C GLY A 127 -1.33 -3.49 0.90
N MET A 128 -1.02 -2.20 1.05
CA MET A 128 0.33 -1.64 0.74
C MET A 128 1.46 -2.30 1.53
N VAL A 129 1.20 -2.77 2.76
CA VAL A 129 2.25 -3.36 3.61
C VAL A 129 2.20 -4.88 3.64
N THR A 130 1.18 -5.52 3.08
CA THR A 130 1.07 -6.99 3.01
C THR A 130 1.17 -7.52 1.57
N GLY A 131 0.95 -6.70 0.56
CA GLY A 131 0.82 -7.13 -0.82
C GLY A 131 -0.46 -7.94 -1.07
N ASP A 132 -1.43 -7.89 -0.16
CA ASP A 132 -2.67 -8.67 -0.23
C ASP A 132 -3.86 -7.81 -0.61
N ARG A 133 -4.90 -8.47 -1.14
CA ARG A 133 -6.25 -7.90 -1.27
C ARG A 133 -6.98 -7.81 0.08
N VAL A 134 -8.10 -7.08 0.14
CA VAL A 134 -8.91 -6.95 1.35
C VAL A 134 -9.61 -8.25 1.77
N ASP A 135 -10.20 -8.98 0.81
CA ASP A 135 -11.13 -10.08 1.10
C ASP A 135 -10.43 -11.34 1.66
N PRO A 136 -10.60 -11.69 2.96
CA PRO A 136 -9.93 -12.82 3.55
C PRO A 136 -10.45 -14.18 3.06
N VAL A 137 -11.64 -14.22 2.46
CA VAL A 137 -12.17 -15.45 1.84
C VAL A 137 -11.39 -15.80 0.57
N GLN A 138 -10.79 -14.79 -0.07
CA GLN A 138 -10.00 -14.90 -1.29
C GLN A 138 -8.49 -14.81 -1.01
N GLY A 139 -8.07 -15.09 0.23
CA GLY A 139 -6.65 -15.04 0.63
C GLY A 139 -6.16 -13.66 1.06
N GLY A 140 -7.04 -12.68 1.23
CA GLY A 140 -6.69 -11.33 1.64
C GLY A 140 -6.38 -11.12 3.12
N HIS A 141 -5.86 -9.94 3.46
CA HIS A 141 -5.46 -9.56 4.82
C HIS A 141 -6.64 -9.37 5.79
N GLY A 142 -7.88 -9.28 5.31
CA GLY A 142 -9.09 -9.28 6.15
C GLY A 142 -9.45 -7.95 6.82
N VAL A 143 -8.69 -6.89 6.58
CA VAL A 143 -8.91 -5.58 7.19
C VAL A 143 -10.00 -4.82 6.44
N THR A 144 -11.21 -4.91 6.95
CA THR A 144 -12.45 -4.43 6.30
C THR A 144 -13.07 -3.22 6.97
N TRP A 145 -12.41 -2.65 7.99
CA TRP A 145 -12.91 -1.56 8.84
C TRP A 145 -11.95 -0.36 8.79
N ASN A 146 -12.41 0.81 9.23
CA ASN A 146 -11.61 2.06 9.16
C ASN A 146 -11.59 2.88 10.47
N SER A 147 -11.79 2.20 11.60
CA SER A 147 -11.75 2.80 12.94
C SER A 147 -10.71 2.09 13.81
N THR A 148 -10.24 2.75 14.86
CA THR A 148 -9.48 2.07 15.93
C THR A 148 -10.30 0.89 16.46
N SER A 149 -9.66 -0.26 16.63
CA SER A 149 -10.33 -1.48 17.09
C SER A 149 -9.32 -2.48 17.64
N THR A 150 -9.78 -3.49 18.38
CA THR A 150 -8.94 -4.61 18.82
C THR A 150 -8.77 -5.71 17.76
N ARG A 151 -9.35 -5.54 16.56
CA ARG A 151 -9.22 -6.49 15.45
C ARG A 151 -7.81 -6.41 14.88
N SER A 152 -7.38 -7.49 14.25
CA SER A 152 -6.11 -7.61 13.54
C SER A 152 -6.34 -8.19 12.14
N VAL A 153 -5.27 -8.23 11.34
CA VAL A 153 -5.22 -8.95 10.07
C VAL A 153 -5.61 -10.43 10.23
N ALA A 154 -5.90 -11.10 9.12
CA ALA A 154 -6.12 -12.54 9.09
C ALA A 154 -4.92 -13.28 9.71
N LEU A 155 -5.18 -14.40 10.37
CA LEU A 155 -4.14 -15.15 11.06
C LEU A 155 -3.10 -15.65 10.06
N GLY A 156 -1.83 -15.32 10.29
CA GLY A 156 -0.71 -15.73 9.44
C GLY A 156 -0.31 -14.72 8.37
N THR A 157 -1.10 -13.65 8.14
CA THR A 157 -0.74 -12.59 7.19
C THR A 157 0.59 -11.94 7.58
N GLN A 158 1.57 -12.04 6.70
CA GLN A 158 2.86 -11.37 6.83
C GLN A 158 2.77 -9.94 6.29
N SER A 159 3.73 -9.10 6.68
CA SER A 159 3.94 -7.78 6.12
C SER A 159 5.38 -7.63 5.63
N VAL A 160 5.62 -6.60 4.85
CA VAL A 160 6.97 -6.12 4.51
C VAL A 160 7.84 -5.93 5.76
N PHE A 161 7.28 -5.42 6.86
CA PHE A 161 7.99 -5.28 8.14
C PHE A 161 8.45 -6.63 8.71
N SER A 162 7.63 -7.69 8.54
CA SER A 162 7.99 -9.05 8.98
C SER A 162 9.13 -9.63 8.14
N VAL A 163 9.19 -9.30 6.85
CA VAL A 163 10.27 -9.74 5.95
C VAL A 163 11.57 -9.01 6.28
N VAL A 164 11.51 -7.68 6.46
CA VAL A 164 12.66 -6.87 6.86
C VAL A 164 13.25 -7.35 8.19
N ASP A 165 12.41 -7.57 9.22
CA ASP A 165 12.85 -8.10 10.52
C ASP A 165 13.48 -9.50 10.40
N ALA A 166 12.88 -10.39 9.59
CA ALA A 166 13.40 -11.74 9.36
C ALA A 166 14.78 -11.74 8.68
N ALA A 167 15.08 -10.71 7.88
CA ALA A 167 16.38 -10.48 7.26
C ALA A 167 17.39 -9.80 8.21
N GLY A 168 16.95 -9.36 9.39
CA GLY A 168 17.76 -8.64 10.38
C GLY A 168 17.81 -7.13 10.17
N GLY A 169 16.98 -6.60 9.28
CA GLY A 169 16.79 -5.16 9.09
C GLY A 169 15.80 -4.57 10.09
N THR A 170 15.59 -3.26 10.01
CA THR A 170 14.73 -2.50 10.93
C THR A 170 13.73 -1.63 10.17
N SER A 171 12.58 -1.37 10.79
CA SER A 171 11.52 -0.58 10.18
C SER A 171 10.87 0.42 11.14
N ALA A 172 10.52 1.59 10.62
CA ALA A 172 9.79 2.64 11.33
C ALA A 172 8.48 3.01 10.62
N VAL A 173 7.46 3.38 11.40
CA VAL A 173 6.18 3.88 10.91
C VAL A 173 5.84 5.19 11.60
N TYR A 174 5.58 6.23 10.81
CA TYR A 174 5.16 7.55 11.24
C TYR A 174 3.78 7.86 10.63
N ALA A 175 2.70 7.80 11.42
CA ALA A 175 1.35 7.79 10.88
C ALA A 175 0.37 8.79 11.52
N GLY A 176 -0.17 9.71 10.71
CA GLY A 176 -1.12 10.74 11.18
C GLY A 176 -2.52 10.29 11.62
N LYS A 177 -2.80 8.99 11.77
CA LYS A 177 -4.13 8.47 12.16
C LYS A 177 -4.02 7.34 13.19
N GLN A 178 -4.74 7.49 14.31
CA GLN A 178 -4.73 6.52 15.43
C GLN A 178 -4.98 5.07 15.02
N LYS A 179 -5.74 4.80 13.97
CA LYS A 179 -6.10 3.44 13.56
C LYS A 179 -4.89 2.58 13.12
N PHE A 180 -3.75 3.19 12.79
CA PHE A 180 -2.51 2.50 12.43
C PHE A 180 -1.82 1.80 13.59
N GLU A 181 -2.17 2.10 14.85
CA GLU A 181 -1.68 1.34 16.03
C GLU A 181 -2.00 -0.17 15.96
N MET A 182 -2.94 -0.56 15.10
CA MET A 182 -3.23 -1.96 14.82
C MET A 182 -2.02 -2.72 14.23
N TRP A 183 -1.16 -2.07 13.43
CA TRP A 183 0.00 -2.72 12.82
C TRP A 183 1.02 -3.22 13.85
N GLY A 184 1.28 -2.45 14.91
CA GLY A 184 2.15 -2.89 16.01
C GLY A 184 1.58 -4.09 16.78
N ARG A 185 0.26 -4.32 16.73
CA ARG A 185 -0.36 -5.56 17.25
C ARG A 185 -0.35 -6.70 16.23
N ALA A 186 -0.48 -6.38 14.95
CA ALA A 186 -0.48 -7.37 13.87
C ALA A 186 0.90 -8.02 13.71
N TRP A 187 1.97 -7.21 13.81
CA TRP A 187 3.37 -7.62 13.60
C TRP A 187 4.25 -7.15 14.77
N PRO A 188 4.07 -7.71 15.98
CA PRO A 188 4.72 -7.23 17.18
C PRO A 188 6.24 -7.37 17.11
N GLY A 189 6.96 -6.27 17.39
CA GLY A 189 8.42 -6.23 17.42
C GLY A 189 9.09 -5.94 16.08
N THR A 190 8.33 -5.92 14.98
CA THR A 190 8.87 -5.67 13.62
C THR A 190 8.89 -4.19 13.23
N ILE A 191 8.30 -3.32 14.07
CA ILE A 191 8.19 -1.88 13.84
C ILE A 191 8.61 -1.18 15.13
N ASP A 192 9.66 -0.36 15.05
CA ASP A 192 10.15 0.45 16.17
C ASP A 192 10.91 1.68 15.64
N PRO A 193 10.34 2.90 15.64
CA PRO A 193 9.08 3.26 16.26
C PRO A 193 7.85 2.99 15.40
N LEU A 194 6.70 2.77 16.06
CA LEU A 194 5.37 3.03 15.49
C LEU A 194 4.79 4.26 16.18
N GLU A 195 4.84 5.39 15.48
CA GLU A 195 4.44 6.69 16.01
C GLU A 195 3.14 7.20 15.37
N ILE A 196 2.31 7.83 16.21
CA ILE A 196 1.06 8.45 15.80
C ILE A 196 1.04 9.86 16.37
N ASP A 197 1.23 10.84 15.51
CA ASP A 197 1.24 12.25 15.89
C ASP A 197 0.71 13.15 14.76
N ASP A 198 0.83 14.46 14.91
CA ASP A 198 0.53 15.43 13.88
C ASP A 198 1.51 15.34 12.71
N GLN A 199 1.02 15.68 11.51
CA GLN A 199 1.78 15.52 10.27
C GLN A 199 3.13 16.25 10.26
N ALA A 200 3.23 17.44 10.86
CA ALA A 200 4.46 18.23 10.80
C ALA A 200 5.57 17.62 11.66
N SER A 201 5.19 17.03 12.81
CA SER A 201 6.09 16.26 13.67
C SER A 201 6.56 15.00 12.93
N LEU A 202 5.64 14.21 12.37
CA LEU A 202 5.98 12.98 11.63
C LEU A 202 6.92 13.19 10.43
N VAL A 203 6.75 14.28 9.68
CA VAL A 203 7.67 14.66 8.59
C VAL A 203 9.04 15.04 9.13
N THR A 204 9.10 15.68 10.29
CA THR A 204 10.36 16.01 10.96
C THR A 204 11.08 14.76 11.41
N ASP A 205 10.37 13.84 12.08
CA ASP A 205 10.94 12.60 12.60
C ASP A 205 11.41 11.70 11.46
N THR A 206 10.65 11.62 10.36
CA THR A 206 11.08 10.90 9.13
C THR A 206 12.40 11.44 8.58
N VAL A 207 12.56 12.77 8.51
CA VAL A 207 13.82 13.37 8.03
C VAL A 207 14.98 13.13 9.01
N GLU A 208 14.71 13.13 10.31
CA GLU A 208 15.72 12.81 11.32
C GLU A 208 16.15 11.33 11.25
N ASP A 209 15.20 10.42 11.04
CA ASP A 209 15.43 8.99 10.84
C ASP A 209 16.35 8.72 9.65
N LEU A 210 16.00 9.29 8.49
CA LEU A 210 16.77 9.15 7.25
C LEU A 210 18.21 9.63 7.43
N ARG A 211 18.41 10.79 8.06
CA ARG A 211 19.73 11.36 8.35
C ARG A 211 20.52 10.55 9.37
N ALA A 212 19.85 9.89 10.30
CA ALA A 212 20.50 9.04 11.28
C ALA A 212 20.92 7.69 10.70
N GLY A 213 20.31 7.27 9.58
CA GLY A 213 20.51 5.92 9.05
C GLY A 213 19.93 4.86 9.98
N ALA A 214 18.80 5.16 10.63
CA ALA A 214 18.27 4.33 11.71
C ALA A 214 17.51 3.10 11.20
N HIS A 215 16.83 3.21 10.05
CA HIS A 215 15.98 2.15 9.51
C HIS A 215 16.19 1.90 8.02
N ASP A 216 16.03 0.63 7.65
CA ASP A 216 16.06 0.15 6.26
C ASP A 216 14.76 0.50 5.54
N LEU A 217 13.64 0.48 6.28
CA LEU A 217 12.31 0.85 5.79
C LEU A 217 11.66 1.90 6.70
N VAL A 218 11.27 3.04 6.11
CA VAL A 218 10.46 4.05 6.78
C VAL A 218 9.13 4.22 6.06
N PHE A 219 8.02 4.10 6.77
CA PHE A 219 6.67 4.36 6.24
C PHE A 219 6.09 5.64 6.84
N LEU A 220 5.93 6.67 6.02
CA LEU A 220 5.32 7.95 6.39
C LEU A 220 3.90 8.05 5.81
N HIS A 221 2.92 8.28 6.68
CA HIS A 221 1.53 8.52 6.30
C HIS A 221 1.09 9.97 6.59
N LEU A 222 0.76 10.70 5.52
CA LEU A 222 0.31 12.10 5.56
C LEU A 222 -1.22 12.17 5.52
N ALA A 223 -1.83 12.50 6.66
CA ALA A 223 -3.29 12.49 6.85
C ALA A 223 -4.01 13.75 6.35
N GLY A 224 -3.26 14.82 6.04
CA GLY A 224 -3.77 16.17 5.81
C GLY A 224 -4.85 16.26 4.73
N PRO A 225 -4.61 15.79 3.50
CA PRO A 225 -5.57 15.89 2.42
C PRO A 225 -6.89 15.17 2.72
N ASP A 226 -6.87 13.94 3.21
CA ASP A 226 -8.11 13.23 3.59
C ASP A 226 -8.87 13.91 4.73
N ASN A 227 -8.18 14.37 5.78
CA ASN A 227 -8.83 15.10 6.88
C ASN A 227 -9.59 16.33 6.34
N ALA A 228 -8.93 17.12 5.48
CA ALA A 228 -9.54 18.29 4.85
C ALA A 228 -10.66 17.90 3.86
N GLY A 229 -10.50 16.78 3.16
CA GLY A 229 -11.53 16.20 2.31
C GLY A 229 -12.79 15.94 3.13
N HIS A 230 -12.70 15.14 4.19
CA HIS A 230 -13.82 14.83 5.07
C HIS A 230 -14.51 16.06 5.66
N GLU A 231 -13.74 17.07 6.07
CA GLU A 231 -14.27 18.26 6.72
C GLU A 231 -14.91 19.26 5.74
N HIS A 232 -14.33 19.44 4.55
CA HIS A 232 -14.66 20.56 3.65
C HIS A 232 -15.08 20.15 2.25
N GLY A 233 -14.92 18.87 1.90
CA GLY A 233 -15.21 18.32 0.60
C GLY A 233 -13.98 18.26 -0.31
N TRP A 234 -13.93 17.23 -1.15
CA TRP A 234 -12.82 16.98 -2.07
C TRP A 234 -12.83 18.05 -3.16
N GLY A 235 -11.65 18.60 -3.46
CA GLY A 235 -11.52 19.73 -4.38
C GLY A 235 -11.96 21.09 -3.79
N SER A 236 -12.36 21.16 -2.52
CA SER A 236 -12.58 22.44 -1.85
C SER A 236 -11.27 23.24 -1.73
N PRO A 237 -11.30 24.57 -1.55
CA PRO A 237 -10.09 25.35 -1.32
C PRO A 237 -9.23 24.81 -0.17
N ALA A 238 -9.85 24.38 0.94
CA ALA A 238 -9.16 23.81 2.09
C ALA A 238 -8.51 22.46 1.79
N TYR A 239 -9.19 21.58 1.04
CA TYR A 239 -8.59 20.34 0.54
C TYR A 239 -7.40 20.62 -0.37
N LEU A 240 -7.53 21.56 -1.31
CA LEU A 240 -6.43 21.91 -2.22
C LEU A 240 -5.26 22.58 -1.50
N ASP A 241 -5.51 23.34 -0.42
CA ASP A 241 -4.46 23.84 0.47
C ASP A 241 -3.74 22.67 1.18
N ALA A 242 -4.50 21.69 1.70
CA ALA A 242 -3.91 20.51 2.32
C ALA A 242 -3.09 19.65 1.34
N VAL A 243 -3.52 19.52 0.08
CA VAL A 243 -2.74 18.87 -0.99
C VAL A 243 -1.43 19.62 -1.25
N ARG A 244 -1.45 20.96 -1.28
CA ARG A 244 -0.21 21.77 -1.42
C ARG A 244 0.74 21.59 -0.23
N THR A 245 0.20 21.50 0.98
CA THR A 245 1.01 21.23 2.18
C THR A 245 1.63 19.85 2.10
N ALA A 246 0.86 18.82 1.73
CA ALA A 246 1.39 17.46 1.59
C ALA A 246 2.47 17.37 0.49
N ASP A 247 2.32 18.07 -0.63
CA ASP A 247 3.37 18.16 -1.67
C ASP A 247 4.65 18.80 -1.13
N ALA A 248 4.55 19.87 -0.33
CA ALA A 248 5.70 20.49 0.31
C ALA A 248 6.36 19.58 1.38
N ASP A 249 5.56 18.77 2.08
CA ASP A 249 6.08 17.76 3.02
C ASP A 249 6.82 16.63 2.30
N VAL A 250 6.29 16.16 1.16
CA VAL A 250 6.99 15.22 0.26
C VAL A 250 8.31 15.83 -0.22
N ASP A 251 8.28 17.07 -0.72
CA ASP A 251 9.49 17.79 -1.18
C ASP A 251 10.53 17.95 -0.07
N ARG A 252 10.11 18.15 1.18
CA ARG A 252 11.00 18.23 2.34
C ARG A 252 11.73 16.90 2.60
N VAL A 253 11.03 15.76 2.49
CA VAL A 253 11.65 14.43 2.64
C VAL A 253 12.59 14.15 1.47
N VAL A 254 12.15 14.38 0.24
CA VAL A 254 12.95 14.18 -0.98
C VAL A 254 14.19 15.07 -0.99
N SER A 255 14.07 16.34 -0.60
CA SER A 255 15.22 17.25 -0.51
C SER A 255 16.21 16.80 0.55
N ALA A 256 15.75 16.24 1.67
CA ALA A 256 16.65 15.68 2.68
C ALA A 256 17.49 14.53 2.12
N VAL A 257 16.91 13.69 1.26
CA VAL A 257 17.63 12.63 0.53
C VAL A 257 18.56 13.22 -0.53
N ALA A 258 18.05 14.10 -1.40
CA ALA A 258 18.80 14.61 -2.55
C ALA A 258 19.99 15.52 -2.17
N ASP A 259 19.88 16.27 -1.08
CA ASP A 259 20.91 17.23 -0.65
C ASP A 259 22.06 16.58 0.12
N ASP A 260 21.92 15.31 0.54
CA ASP A 260 22.96 14.54 1.22
C ASP A 260 23.51 13.45 0.27
N PRO A 261 24.79 13.51 -0.14
CA PRO A 261 25.35 12.54 -1.09
C PRO A 261 25.24 11.07 -0.65
N ALA A 262 25.33 10.78 0.65
CA ALA A 262 25.19 9.40 1.13
C ALA A 262 23.74 8.94 1.01
N LEU A 263 22.79 9.78 1.44
CA LEU A 263 21.37 9.45 1.30
C LEU A 263 20.95 9.34 -0.17
N ALA A 264 21.48 10.20 -1.03
CA ALA A 264 21.18 10.20 -2.46
C ALA A 264 21.66 8.91 -3.16
N GLU A 265 22.69 8.25 -2.64
CA GLU A 265 23.20 6.96 -3.15
C GLU A 265 22.42 5.76 -2.58
N GLU A 266 21.87 5.86 -1.37
CA GLU A 266 21.29 4.73 -0.62
C GLU A 266 19.75 4.68 -0.60
N VAL A 267 19.09 5.84 -0.62
CA VAL A 267 17.65 5.94 -0.34
C VAL A 267 16.81 5.99 -1.62
N VAL A 268 15.82 5.11 -1.71
CA VAL A 268 14.75 5.15 -2.71
C VAL A 268 13.45 5.60 -2.06
N VAL A 269 12.75 6.53 -2.71
CA VAL A 269 11.50 7.12 -2.28
C VAL A 269 10.35 6.55 -3.12
N ILE A 270 9.33 6.02 -2.47
CA ILE A 270 8.06 5.65 -3.10
C ILE A 270 6.98 6.61 -2.61
N VAL A 271 6.24 7.25 -3.52
CA VAL A 271 5.09 8.12 -3.19
C VAL A 271 3.82 7.59 -3.84
N THR A 272 2.79 7.36 -3.05
CA THR A 272 1.48 6.91 -3.54
C THR A 272 0.34 7.38 -2.63
N ALA A 273 -0.87 6.85 -2.85
CA ALA A 273 -2.06 7.12 -2.05
C ALA A 273 -2.92 5.86 -1.89
N ASP A 274 -3.78 5.86 -0.89
CA ASP A 274 -4.71 4.78 -0.56
C ASP A 274 -6.06 4.91 -1.26
N HIS A 275 -6.45 6.14 -1.58
CA HIS A 275 -7.61 6.51 -2.36
C HIS A 275 -7.52 7.97 -2.81
N GLY A 276 -8.48 8.39 -3.63
CA GLY A 276 -8.72 9.80 -3.94
C GLY A 276 -10.05 10.29 -3.37
N GLY A 277 -10.73 11.17 -4.12
CA GLY A 277 -12.17 11.21 -4.01
C GLY A 277 -12.91 12.25 -4.83
N VAL A 278 -14.22 12.02 -4.92
CA VAL A 278 -15.10 12.69 -5.88
C VAL A 278 -15.29 14.17 -5.50
N PRO A 279 -14.97 15.12 -6.41
CA PRO A 279 -15.11 16.55 -6.16
C PRO A 279 -16.49 16.94 -5.59
N GLY A 280 -16.49 17.74 -4.53
CA GLY A 280 -17.70 18.26 -3.87
C GLY A 280 -18.43 17.26 -2.97
N THR A 281 -17.95 16.01 -2.86
CA THR A 281 -18.45 15.04 -1.89
C THR A 281 -17.63 15.08 -0.60
N THR A 282 -18.10 14.41 0.46
CA THR A 282 -17.35 14.27 1.73
C THR A 282 -17.00 12.82 2.11
N THR A 283 -17.05 11.91 1.13
CA THR A 283 -16.79 10.48 1.32
C THR A 283 -16.11 9.91 0.09
N HIS A 284 -15.33 8.86 0.30
CA HIS A 284 -14.54 8.18 -0.71
C HIS A 284 -14.85 6.67 -0.73
N SER A 285 -15.95 6.23 -0.09
CA SER A 285 -16.24 4.80 0.12
C SER A 285 -16.92 4.08 -1.05
N ASP A 286 -17.33 4.82 -2.10
CA ASP A 286 -17.87 4.22 -3.32
C ASP A 286 -16.72 3.77 -4.23
N ALA A 287 -16.34 2.50 -4.10
CA ALA A 287 -15.27 1.88 -4.88
C ALA A 287 -15.57 1.75 -6.38
N THR A 288 -16.71 2.27 -6.86
CA THR A 288 -17.03 2.31 -8.30
C THR A 288 -16.67 3.64 -8.97
N GLN A 289 -16.27 4.66 -8.19
CA GLN A 289 -15.95 5.99 -8.69
C GLN A 289 -14.46 6.12 -9.05
N PRO A 290 -14.10 6.46 -10.31
CA PRO A 290 -12.70 6.62 -10.72
C PRO A 290 -11.89 7.59 -9.87
N GLU A 291 -12.52 8.66 -9.39
CA GLU A 291 -11.87 9.65 -8.53
C GLU A 291 -11.49 9.08 -7.15
N ASN A 292 -12.17 8.02 -6.68
CA ASN A 292 -11.82 7.34 -5.43
C ASN A 292 -10.68 6.33 -5.61
N PHE A 293 -10.55 5.70 -6.78
CA PHE A 293 -9.62 4.57 -6.98
C PHE A 293 -8.41 4.87 -7.87
N THR A 294 -8.37 6.02 -8.56
CA THR A 294 -7.25 6.41 -9.41
C THR A 294 -6.27 7.27 -8.62
N ILE A 295 -5.08 6.74 -8.41
CA ILE A 295 -4.06 7.29 -7.50
C ILE A 295 -2.72 7.46 -8.22
N PRO A 296 -1.86 8.40 -7.75
CA PRO A 296 -0.49 8.48 -8.21
C PRO A 296 0.33 7.31 -7.65
N PHE A 297 1.34 6.89 -8.40
CA PHE A 297 2.38 5.99 -7.93
C PHE A 297 3.69 6.43 -8.58
N VAL A 298 4.70 6.76 -7.78
CA VAL A 298 6.00 7.18 -8.28
C VAL A 298 7.12 6.66 -7.39
N VAL A 299 8.19 6.22 -8.02
CA VAL A 299 9.42 5.75 -7.40
C VAL A 299 10.54 6.66 -7.89
N TRP A 300 11.42 7.08 -6.98
CA TRP A 300 12.50 8.01 -7.28
C TRP A 300 13.69 7.75 -6.37
N GLY A 301 14.91 7.79 -6.90
CA GLY A 301 16.14 7.61 -6.13
C GLY A 301 17.27 7.08 -7.02
N ALA A 302 18.41 6.75 -6.42
CA ALA A 302 19.48 6.07 -7.13
C ALA A 302 19.00 4.74 -7.73
N GLY A 303 19.51 4.38 -8.91
CA GLY A 303 19.14 3.15 -9.60
C GLY A 303 17.81 3.18 -10.34
N VAL A 304 16.90 4.12 -10.02
CA VAL A 304 15.57 4.19 -10.66
C VAL A 304 15.67 4.78 -12.08
N THR A 305 15.17 4.04 -13.07
CA THR A 305 15.06 4.49 -14.47
C THR A 305 13.85 5.41 -14.65
N PRO A 306 14.03 6.68 -15.08
CA PRO A 306 12.90 7.59 -15.28
C PRO A 306 11.99 7.17 -16.45
N GLY A 307 10.68 7.13 -16.24
CA GLY A 307 9.72 6.72 -17.26
C GLY A 307 8.29 6.58 -16.76
N ASP A 308 7.35 6.43 -17.69
CA ASP A 308 5.99 6.00 -17.33
C ASP A 308 6.03 4.52 -16.93
N LEU A 309 5.44 4.18 -15.79
CA LEU A 309 5.50 2.79 -15.29
C LEU A 309 4.93 1.76 -16.27
N TYR A 310 3.94 2.12 -17.10
CA TYR A 310 3.38 1.18 -18.09
C TYR A 310 4.23 1.09 -19.36
N ASP A 311 5.07 2.07 -19.65
CA ASP A 311 6.06 1.99 -20.73
C ASP A 311 7.26 1.11 -20.30
N LEU A 312 7.63 1.15 -19.02
CA LEU A 312 8.69 0.32 -18.43
C LEU A 312 8.24 -1.14 -18.26
N ASN A 313 6.97 -1.35 -17.91
CA ASN A 313 6.41 -2.66 -17.55
C ASN A 313 5.32 -3.10 -18.54
N PRO A 314 5.68 -3.71 -19.68
CA PRO A 314 4.72 -4.10 -20.73
C PRO A 314 3.82 -5.30 -20.37
N ASP A 315 4.14 -6.00 -19.28
CA ASP A 315 3.35 -7.06 -18.64
C ASP A 315 2.28 -6.50 -17.68
N TYR A 316 2.51 -5.31 -17.12
CA TYR A 316 1.48 -4.49 -16.51
C TYR A 316 0.58 -3.85 -17.56
N ARG A 317 -0.68 -3.63 -17.20
CA ARG A 317 -1.68 -3.08 -18.12
C ARG A 317 -2.23 -1.75 -17.63
N ASP A 318 -2.04 -0.71 -18.44
CA ASP A 318 -2.75 0.57 -18.24
C ASP A 318 -4.28 0.34 -18.19
N PRO A 319 -4.93 0.65 -17.06
CA PRO A 319 -6.35 0.38 -16.84
C PRO A 319 -7.27 1.40 -17.53
N GLY A 320 -6.75 2.44 -18.16
CA GLY A 320 -7.53 3.56 -18.71
C GLY A 320 -8.40 4.18 -17.63
N SER A 321 -9.72 4.22 -17.82
CA SER A 321 -10.69 4.71 -16.81
C SER A 321 -11.32 3.60 -15.96
N SER A 322 -10.93 2.34 -16.17
CA SER A 322 -11.55 1.19 -15.50
C SER A 322 -10.89 0.87 -14.17
N GLN A 323 -11.62 0.17 -13.30
CA GLN A 323 -11.05 -0.56 -12.17
C GLN A 323 -11.11 -2.06 -12.52
N PRO A 324 -10.03 -2.65 -13.06
CA PRO A 324 -10.03 -4.07 -13.38
C PRO A 324 -10.11 -4.92 -12.11
N SER A 325 -10.76 -6.07 -12.23
CA SER A 325 -10.71 -7.13 -11.21
C SER A 325 -9.30 -7.69 -11.06
N TYR A 326 -9.08 -8.55 -10.07
CA TYR A 326 -7.83 -9.28 -9.89
C TYR A 326 -7.59 -10.41 -10.89
N ASP A 327 -8.57 -10.70 -11.76
CA ASP A 327 -8.40 -11.64 -12.87
C ASP A 327 -7.71 -10.98 -14.07
N GLY A 328 -6.67 -11.64 -14.59
CA GLY A 328 -5.95 -11.22 -15.81
C GLY A 328 -4.83 -10.21 -15.55
N PRO A 329 -4.30 -9.57 -16.61
CA PRO A 329 -3.21 -8.59 -16.49
C PRO A 329 -3.60 -7.45 -15.55
N GLN A 330 -2.75 -7.19 -14.56
CA GLN A 330 -3.00 -6.20 -13.52
C GLN A 330 -2.43 -4.83 -13.89
N PRO A 331 -3.09 -3.74 -13.47
CA PRO A 331 -2.47 -2.41 -13.46
C PRO A 331 -1.52 -2.30 -12.28
N VAL A 332 -0.71 -1.23 -12.24
CA VAL A 332 0.00 -0.87 -11.01
C VAL A 332 -1.04 -0.55 -9.93
N ARG A 333 -0.86 -1.12 -8.75
CA ARG A 333 -1.71 -0.95 -7.58
C ARG A 333 -0.91 -0.43 -6.40
N ASN A 334 -1.58 0.25 -5.48
CA ASN A 334 -0.97 0.58 -4.19
C ASN A 334 -0.52 -0.67 -3.41
N GLY A 335 -1.17 -1.82 -3.61
CA GLY A 335 -0.74 -3.10 -3.05
C GLY A 335 0.63 -3.58 -3.53
N ASP A 336 1.13 -3.12 -4.70
CA ASP A 336 2.46 -3.49 -5.19
C ASP A 336 3.59 -2.91 -4.31
N VAL A 337 3.30 -1.90 -3.46
CA VAL A 337 4.27 -1.30 -2.53
C VAL A 337 5.02 -2.35 -1.70
N ALA A 338 4.32 -3.39 -1.21
CA ALA A 338 4.93 -4.35 -0.28
C ALA A 338 6.10 -5.09 -0.93
N ASN A 339 5.90 -5.58 -2.15
CA ASN A 339 6.91 -6.38 -2.85
C ASN A 339 7.91 -5.51 -3.61
N LEU A 340 7.52 -4.33 -4.09
CA LEU A 340 8.47 -3.35 -4.59
C LEU A 340 9.48 -2.96 -3.51
N VAL A 341 9.03 -2.78 -2.26
CA VAL A 341 9.95 -2.52 -1.14
C VAL A 341 10.88 -3.71 -0.90
N THR A 342 10.37 -4.95 -0.88
CA THR A 342 11.25 -6.11 -0.69
C THR A 342 12.25 -6.26 -1.83
N ASP A 343 11.85 -6.00 -3.06
CA ASP A 343 12.73 -6.07 -4.23
C ASP A 343 13.87 -5.05 -4.15
N LEU A 344 13.53 -3.78 -3.87
CA LEU A 344 14.52 -2.71 -3.70
C LEU A 344 15.51 -3.01 -2.56
N LEU A 345 15.07 -3.72 -1.51
CA LEU A 345 15.92 -4.15 -0.40
C LEU A 345 16.66 -5.49 -0.67
N GLY A 346 16.48 -6.10 -1.84
CA GLY A 346 17.09 -7.39 -2.18
C GLY A 346 16.57 -8.57 -1.35
N LEU A 347 15.33 -8.49 -0.86
CA LEU A 347 14.65 -9.50 -0.04
C LEU A 347 13.68 -10.33 -0.87
N ASP A 348 13.24 -11.48 -0.35
CA ASP A 348 12.19 -12.27 -0.98
C ASP A 348 10.81 -11.56 -0.86
N PRO A 349 9.87 -11.80 -1.80
CA PRO A 349 8.51 -11.26 -1.72
C PRO A 349 7.81 -11.59 -0.39
N VAL A 350 6.89 -10.73 0.04
CA VAL A 350 6.12 -10.95 1.28
C VAL A 350 5.36 -12.28 1.20
N PRO A 351 5.58 -13.23 2.14
CA PRO A 351 4.94 -14.53 2.08
C PRO A 351 3.41 -14.44 2.12
N GLY A 352 2.78 -14.92 1.06
CA GLY A 352 1.32 -14.93 0.92
C GLY A 352 0.74 -13.76 0.13
N SER A 353 1.57 -12.75 -0.21
CA SER A 353 1.18 -11.62 -1.07
C SER A 353 0.62 -12.07 -2.42
N LEU A 354 -0.19 -11.21 -3.01
CA LEU A 354 -0.90 -11.43 -4.28
C LEU A 354 -0.49 -10.44 -5.38
N PHE A 355 0.19 -9.36 -5.02
CA PHE A 355 0.60 -8.28 -5.92
C PHE A 355 2.11 -8.28 -6.09
N ASP A 356 2.60 -8.07 -7.31
CA ASP A 356 4.04 -8.04 -7.62
C ASP A 356 4.84 -9.23 -7.02
N THR A 357 4.26 -10.45 -7.06
CA THR A 357 4.89 -11.64 -6.45
C THR A 357 6.12 -12.13 -7.20
N GLY A 358 6.28 -11.66 -8.44
CA GLY A 358 7.43 -11.96 -9.29
C GLY A 358 8.58 -10.98 -9.11
N HIS A 359 8.38 -9.89 -8.37
CA HIS A 359 9.21 -8.68 -8.46
C HIS A 359 9.33 -8.26 -9.93
N ASP A 360 8.16 -8.10 -10.55
CA ASP A 360 8.00 -7.77 -11.97
C ASP A 360 7.52 -6.34 -12.19
N LEU A 361 7.32 -5.55 -11.13
CA LEU A 361 7.25 -4.09 -11.25
C LEU A 361 8.67 -3.49 -11.37
N ASP A 362 9.23 -3.58 -12.58
CA ASP A 362 10.54 -3.04 -12.93
C ASP A 362 10.57 -1.50 -12.81
N VAL A 363 11.52 -1.01 -12.01
CA VAL A 363 11.80 0.42 -11.84
C VAL A 363 13.26 0.80 -12.07
N GLU A 364 14.15 -0.17 -12.29
CA GLU A 364 15.61 0.03 -12.51
C GLU A 364 16.05 -0.12 -13.96
#